data_AF-A0A834EUP9-F1
#
_entry.id   AF-A0A834EUP9-F1
#
_cell.length_a   1.000
_cell.length_b   1.000
_cell.length_c   1.000
_cell.angle_alpha   90.00
_cell.angle_beta   90.00
_cell.angle_gamma   90.00
#
_symmetry.space_group_name_H-M   'P 1'
#
loop_
_entity.id
_entity.type
_entity.pdbx_description
1 polymer ?
#
loop_
_entity_poly.entity_id
_entity_poly.type
_entity_poly.pdbx_seq_one_letter_code
_entity_poly.pdbx_strand_id
1 'polypeptide(L)' 'MKVYVYSSGSVEAQKLLFGYSTEGDILELIDGHFDTKIGHKVESESYRKIADSIGCSTSNILFLTDITPGE' A
#
# COMPACT_ATOMS: atom_id res chain seq x y z
N MET A 1 0.24 -12.13 -9.79
CA MET A 1 1.06 -11.13 -9.05
C MET A 1 0.11 -10.43 -8.12
N LYS A 2 0.49 -10.19 -6.86
CA LYS A 2 -0.38 -9.50 -5.90
C LYS A 2 -0.09 -8.00 -5.89
N VAL A 3 -1.12 -7.17 -5.77
CA VAL A 3 -1.03 -5.71 -5.77
C VAL A 3 -1.60 -5.17 -4.46
N TYR A 4 -0.79 -4.39 -3.76
CA TYR A 4 -1.18 -3.76 -2.50
C TYR A 4 -0.95 -2.25 -2.58
N VAL A 5 -1.77 -1.47 -1.88
CA VAL A 5 -1.64 0.00 -1.81
C VAL A 5 -1.16 0.41 -0.42
N TYR A 6 -0.18 1.32 -0.36
CA TYR A 6 0.28 1.94 0.89
C TYR A 6 0.29 3.47 0.77
N SER A 7 -0.60 4.14 1.50
CA SER A 7 -0.82 5.58 1.42
C SER A 7 -1.00 6.20 2.81
N SER A 8 -0.77 7.51 2.93
CA SER A 8 -1.08 8.24 4.16
C SER A 8 -2.59 8.44 4.37
N GLY A 9 -3.39 8.33 3.30
CA GLY A 9 -4.85 8.35 3.38
C GLY A 9 -5.39 7.04 3.97
N SER A 10 -6.51 7.11 4.70
CA SER A 10 -7.09 5.93 5.36
C SER A 10 -7.46 4.84 4.37
N VAL A 11 -7.47 3.58 4.83
CA VAL A 11 -7.89 2.44 4.00
C VAL A 11 -9.28 2.66 3.39
N GLU A 12 -10.21 3.27 4.15
CA GLU A 12 -11.55 3.58 3.66
C GLU A 12 -11.52 4.58 2.50
N ALA A 13 -10.71 5.64 2.62
CA ALA A 13 -10.55 6.63 1.54
C ALA A 13 -9.87 6.01 0.31
N GLN A 14 -8.87 5.14 0.50
CA GLN A 14 -8.25 4.42 -0.61
C GLN A 14 -9.28 3.57 -1.36
N LYS A 15 -10.11 2.82 -0.63
CA LYS A 15 -11.15 1.99 -1.26
C LYS A 15 -12.14 2.82 -2.09
N LEU A 16 -12.52 4.00 -1.60
CA LEU A 16 -13.35 4.93 -2.38
C LEU A 16 -12.64 5.40 -3.66
N LEU A 17 -11.35 5.75 -3.58
CA LEU A 17 -10.59 6.19 -4.76
C LEU A 17 -10.54 5.13 -5.86
N PHE A 18 -10.29 3.86 -5.50
CA PHE A 18 -10.24 2.76 -6.47
C PHE A 18 -11.64 2.26 -6.89
N GLY A 19 -12.65 2.38 -6.03
CA GLY A 19 -14.03 1.99 -6.36
C GLY A 19 -14.76 2.97 -7.28
N TYR A 20 -14.28 4.22 -7.37
CA TYR A 20 -14.85 5.29 -8.20
C TYR A 20 -13.79 5.94 -9.10
N SER A 21 -12.92 5.13 -9.70
CA SER A 21 -11.87 5.63 -10.59
C SER A 21 -12.43 6.10 -11.94
N THR A 22 -11.61 6.77 -12.75
CA THR A 22 -11.98 7.15 -14.13
C THR A 22 -12.21 5.94 -15.03
N GLU A 23 -11.69 4.78 -14.66
CA GLU A 23 -11.87 3.50 -15.37
C GLU A 23 -13.02 2.66 -14.78
N GLY A 24 -13.80 3.23 -13.85
CA GLY A 24 -14.84 2.52 -13.10
C GLY A 24 -14.32 1.92 -11.79
N ASP A 25 -15.00 0.88 -11.30
CA ASP A 25 -14.58 0.16 -10.09
C ASP A 25 -13.44 -0.80 -10.43
N ILE A 26 -12.26 -0.52 -9.89
CA ILE A 26 -11.05 -1.32 -10.07
C ILE A 26 -10.56 -1.94 -8.76
N LEU A 27 -11.41 -2.02 -7.73
CA LEU A 27 -11.04 -2.61 -6.44
C LEU A 27 -10.61 -4.07 -6.54
N GLU A 28 -11.16 -4.82 -7.51
CA GLU A 28 -10.79 -6.22 -7.74
C GLU A 28 -9.32 -6.41 -8.15
N LEU A 29 -8.66 -5.36 -8.64
CA LEU A 29 -7.24 -5.39 -9.00
C LEU A 29 -6.31 -5.24 -7.79
N ILE A 30 -6.85 -4.91 -6.61
CA ILE A 30 -6.08 -4.61 -5.40
C ILE A 30 -6.35 -5.69 -4.33
N ASP A 31 -5.32 -6.46 -3.97
CA ASP A 31 -5.38 -7.53 -2.97
C ASP A 31 -5.43 -7.01 -1.53
N GLY A 32 -5.06 -5.76 -1.28
CA GLY A 32 -5.14 -5.15 0.04
C GLY A 32 -4.62 -3.72 0.14
N HIS A 33 -4.92 -3.10 1.28
CA HIS A 33 -4.62 -1.69 1.55
C HIS A 33 -3.93 -1.54 2.91
N PHE A 34 -2.98 -0.62 2.98
CA PHE A 34 -2.29 -0.21 4.18
C PHE A 34 -2.34 1.32 4.30
N ASP A 35 -2.58 1.81 5.51
CA ASP A 35 -2.49 3.23 5.85
C ASP A 35 -1.48 3.48 6.97
N THR A 36 -1.41 4.69 7.51
CA THR A 36 -0.47 5.04 8.59
C THR A 36 -0.66 4.23 9.89
N LYS A 37 -1.75 3.46 10.04
CA LYS A 37 -1.93 2.56 11.19
C LYS A 37 -0.89 1.45 11.23
N ILE A 38 -0.34 1.03 10.08
CA ILE A 38 0.76 0.06 10.06
C ILE A 38 2.12 0.68 10.41
N GLY A 39 2.24 2.00 10.25
CA GLY A 39 3.42 2.82 10.52
C GLY A 39 3.60 3.94 9.48
N HIS A 40 4.59 4.81 9.66
CA HIS A 40 4.88 5.92 8.72
C HIS A 40 5.72 5.44 7.52
N LYS A 41 5.50 6.06 6.34
CA LYS A 41 6.17 5.67 5.08
C LYS A 41 7.69 5.89 5.09
N VAL A 42 8.21 6.73 5.99
CA VAL A 42 9.66 6.97 6.12
C VAL A 42 10.35 5.97 7.06
N GLU A 43 9.57 5.14 7.77
CA GLU A 43 10.09 4.19 8.75
C GLU A 43 10.24 2.81 8.11
N SER A 44 11.47 2.27 8.12
CA SER A 44 11.76 0.92 7.58
C SER A 44 10.90 -0.18 8.20
N GLU A 45 10.48 0.01 9.46
CA GLU A 45 9.68 -0.96 10.20
C GLU A 45 8.26 -1.13 9.64
N SER A 46 7.68 -0.08 9.06
CA SER A 46 6.37 -0.14 8.40
C SER A 46 6.38 -1.17 7.27
N TYR A 47 7.46 -1.22 6.50
CA TYR A 47 7.62 -2.14 5.37
C TYR A 47 7.84 -3.59 5.81
N ARG A 48 8.48 -3.81 6.96
CA ARG A 48 8.60 -5.15 7.56
C ARG A 48 7.23 -5.66 7.99
N LYS A 49 6.44 -4.83 8.68
CA LYS A 49 5.07 -5.16 9.09
C LYS A 49 4.15 -5.41 7.89
N ILE A 50 4.29 -4.64 6.81
CA ILE A 50 3.54 -4.89 5.56
C ILE A 50 3.87 -6.28 5.01
N ALA A 51 5.16 -6.65 4.93
CA ALA A 51 5.57 -7.97 4.45
C ALA A 51 5.02 -9.10 5.33
N ASP A 52 5.10 -8.94 6.66
CA ASP A 52 4.53 -9.89 7.63
C ASP A 52 3.00 -10.01 7.46
N SER A 53 2.29 -8.89 7.28
CA SER A 53 0.84 -8.88 7.07
C SER A 53 0.42 -9.51 5.75
N ILE A 54 1.25 -9.39 4.69
CA ILE A 54 1.04 -10.07 3.41
C ILE A 54 1.38 -11.57 3.52
N GLY A 55 2.24 -11.94 4.48
CA GLY A 55 2.76 -13.29 4.65
C GLY A 55 3.87 -13.62 3.66
N CYS A 56 4.74 -12.65 3.33
CA CYS A 56 5.86 -12.84 2.42
C CYS A 56 7.17 -12.25 2.96
N SER A 57 8.31 -12.63 2.36
CA SER A 57 9.59 -11.96 2.61
C SER A 57 9.58 -10.55 2.02
N THR A 58 10.26 -9.60 2.68
CA THR A 58 10.47 -8.24 2.16
C THR A 58 11.14 -8.23 0.79
N SER A 59 12.03 -9.19 0.52
CA SER A 59 12.70 -9.37 -0.78
C SER A 59 11.75 -9.72 -1.94
N ASN A 60 10.51 -10.12 -1.65
CA ASN A 60 9.49 -10.41 -2.66
C ASN A 60 8.63 -9.18 -3.01
N ILE A 61 8.91 -8.01 -2.42
CA ILE A 61 8.14 -6.78 -2.62
C ILE A 61 8.93 -5.82 -3.51
N LEU A 62 8.33 -5.45 -4.63
CA LEU A 62 8.74 -4.28 -5.41
C LEU A 62 7.87 -3.09 -4.99
N PHE A 63 8.48 -2.09 -4.36
CA PHE A 63 7.78 -0.87 -3.96
C PHE A 63 7.98 0.24 -4.99
N LEU A 64 6.87 0.81 -5.46
CA LEU A 64 6.86 1.91 -6.43
C LEU A 64 6.35 3.17 -5.73
N THR A 65 7.19 4.19 -5.67
CA THR A 65 6.86 5.48 -5.06
C THR A 65 7.63 6.59 -5.77
N ASP A 66 7.08 7.81 -5.74
CA ASP A 66 7.68 9.03 -6.27
C ASP A 66 8.65 9.71 -5.28
N ILE A 67 8.50 9.46 -3.98
CA ILE A 67 9.31 10.04 -2.90
C ILE A 67 10.62 9.26 -2.70
N THR A 68 11.74 9.99 -2.60
CA THR A 68 13.04 9.40 -2.23
C THR A 68 13.33 9.56 -0.73
N PRO A 69 14.06 8.63 -0.09
CA PRO A 69 14.46 8.79 1.31
C PRO A 69 15.39 10.00 1.49
N GLY A 70 15.00 10.97 2.32
CA GLY A 70 15.86 12.10 2.71
C GLY A 70 15.49 13.46 2.11
N GLU A 71 14.42 13.53 1.32
CA GLU A 71 13.71 14.79 1.00
C GLU A 71 12.54 15.06 1.96
#